data_AF-A0A918PEQ2-F1
#
_entry.id   AF-A0A918PEQ2-F1
#
_cell.length_a   1.000
_cell.length_b   1.000
_cell.length_c   1.000
_cell.angle_alpha   90.00
_cell.angle_beta   90.00
_cell.angle_gamma   90.00
#
_symmetry.space_group_name_H-M   'P 1'
#
loop_
_entity.id
_entity.type
_entity.pdbx_description
1 polymer ?
#
loop_
_entity_poly.entity_id
_entity_poly.type
_entity_poly.pdbx_seq_one_letter_code
_entity_poly.pdbx_strand_id
1 'polypeptide(L)'
;MVRLRQALTALFATMAAMAAVLVAAPTASAYDGYPCHTPTQRQLINPYNGTAWDETVRYCPLWRGNVPVYNSRDVNSGVVGYLTYGGSSNWFVYEKQGASVTVSGGTNNWWASTLADNGKWGWVPEVYFTGGADNEDDGGLLMPGSISCVYPCSNLYPMPPWRV
;
A
#
# COMPACT_ATOMS: atom_id res chain seq x y z
N MET A 1 -9.83 -29.22 87.75
CA MET A 1 -10.35 -29.32 86.37
C MET A 1 -9.15 -29.27 85.42
N VAL A 2 -8.37 -30.34 85.30
CA VAL A 2 -8.41 -31.41 84.27
C VAL A 2 -8.40 -30.89 82.81
N ARG A 3 -7.20 -30.98 82.24
CA ARG A 3 -6.72 -31.11 80.85
C ARG A 3 -7.75 -31.55 79.79
N LEU A 4 -7.62 -31.09 78.54
CA LEU A 4 -7.19 -31.94 77.40
C LEU A 4 -7.00 -31.15 76.09
N ARG A 5 -5.83 -31.36 75.47
CA ARG A 5 -5.53 -31.08 74.05
C ARG A 5 -6.24 -32.11 73.18
N GLN A 6 -6.82 -31.73 72.03
CA GLN A 6 -6.89 -32.61 70.85
C GLN A 6 -6.85 -31.79 69.55
N ALA A 7 -5.81 -32.06 68.76
CA ALA A 7 -5.72 -31.75 67.34
C ALA A 7 -6.57 -32.74 66.54
N LEU A 8 -7.07 -32.36 65.36
CA LEU A 8 -7.10 -33.27 64.21
C LEU A 8 -7.36 -32.53 62.89
N THR A 9 -6.44 -32.81 61.99
CA THR A 9 -6.30 -32.49 60.57
C THR A 9 -7.48 -33.00 59.74
N ALA A 10 -7.93 -32.22 58.76
CA ALA A 10 -8.55 -32.78 57.55
C ALA A 10 -8.21 -31.89 56.35
N LEU A 11 -7.33 -32.42 55.49
CA LEU A 11 -7.12 -31.97 54.12
C LEU A 11 -8.45 -32.02 53.37
N PHE A 12 -8.79 -30.94 52.66
CA PHE A 12 -9.48 -31.08 51.37
C PHE A 12 -8.75 -30.23 50.34
N ALA A 13 -7.89 -30.90 49.59
CA ALA A 13 -7.42 -30.41 48.30
C ALA A 13 -8.64 -30.33 47.37
N THR A 14 -9.01 -29.12 46.96
CA THR A 14 -9.91 -28.93 45.81
C THR A 14 -9.10 -28.29 44.70
N MET A 15 -8.71 -29.14 43.74
CA MET A 15 -8.38 -28.73 42.39
C MET A 15 -9.59 -27.95 41.84
N ALA A 16 -9.41 -26.68 41.52
CA ALA A 16 -10.22 -26.00 40.54
C ALA A 16 -9.27 -25.51 39.45
N ALA A 17 -9.35 -26.18 38.29
CA ALA A 17 -8.56 -25.91 37.11
C ALA A 17 -8.63 -24.43 36.75
N MET A 18 -7.46 -23.75 36.75
CA MET A 18 -7.32 -22.50 36.03
C MET A 18 -7.44 -22.82 34.54
N ALA A 19 -8.62 -22.55 34.00
CA ALA A 19 -8.83 -22.47 32.56
C ALA A 19 -7.85 -21.44 32.01
N ALA A 20 -6.84 -21.89 31.28
CA ALA A 20 -6.02 -21.03 30.46
C ALA A 20 -6.94 -20.43 29.40
N VAL A 21 -7.39 -19.19 29.63
CA VAL A 21 -8.00 -18.37 28.59
C VAL A 21 -6.89 -18.09 27.60
N LEU A 22 -6.83 -18.90 26.54
CA LEU A 22 -6.12 -18.57 25.31
C LEU A 22 -6.77 -17.29 24.80
N VAL A 23 -6.19 -16.14 25.14
CA VAL A 23 -6.44 -14.89 24.44
C VAL A 23 -5.89 -15.13 23.04
N ALA A 24 -6.75 -15.62 22.14
CA ALA A 24 -6.52 -15.48 20.72
C ALA A 24 -6.44 -13.97 20.48
N ALA A 25 -5.22 -13.44 20.40
CA ALA A 25 -5.04 -12.09 19.89
C ALA A 25 -5.74 -12.07 18.53
N PRO A 26 -6.63 -11.11 18.25
CA PRO A 26 -7.10 -10.93 16.89
C PRO A 26 -5.83 -10.69 16.07
N THR A 27 -5.54 -11.60 15.13
CA THR A 27 -4.71 -11.26 14.00
C THR A 27 -5.47 -10.14 13.31
N ALA A 28 -5.09 -8.90 13.58
CA ALA A 28 -5.46 -7.78 12.76
C ALA A 28 -4.83 -8.04 11.39
N SER A 29 -5.54 -8.84 10.57
CA SER A 29 -5.41 -8.74 9.13
C SER A 29 -5.95 -7.35 8.84
N ALA A 30 -5.05 -6.39 8.64
CA ALA A 30 -5.42 -5.08 8.15
C ALA A 30 -5.88 -5.28 6.71
N TYR A 31 -7.11 -5.76 6.55
CA TYR A 31 -7.80 -5.71 5.28
C TYR A 31 -7.87 -4.25 4.89
N ASP A 32 -7.30 -3.90 3.74
CA ASP A 32 -7.30 -2.54 3.21
C ASP A 32 -8.73 -1.97 3.24
N GLY A 33 -8.94 -1.04 4.17
CA GLY A 33 -10.23 -0.38 4.37
C GLY A 33 -10.48 0.75 3.39
N TYR A 34 -9.51 1.05 2.51
CA TYR A 34 -9.53 2.17 1.57
C TYR A 34 -9.04 1.78 0.17
N PRO A 35 -9.63 0.72 -0.43
CA PRO A 35 -9.22 0.31 -1.76
C PRO A 35 -9.41 1.46 -2.73
N CYS A 36 -8.48 1.57 -3.69
CA CYS A 36 -8.64 2.47 -4.83
C CYS A 36 -10.06 2.34 -5.42
N HIS A 37 -10.65 3.50 -5.72
CA HIS A 37 -12.04 3.61 -6.17
C HIS A 37 -12.31 2.81 -7.45
N THR A 38 -13.59 2.72 -7.81
CA THR A 38 -14.08 2.06 -9.03
C THR A 38 -13.32 2.53 -10.29
N PRO A 39 -12.99 1.62 -11.23
CA PRO A 39 -12.35 1.99 -12.49
C PRO A 39 -13.09 3.12 -13.20
N THR A 40 -12.35 4.08 -13.73
CA THR A 40 -12.87 5.18 -14.56
C THR A 40 -12.05 5.26 -15.85
N GLN A 41 -12.71 5.49 -16.98
CA GLN A 41 -12.00 5.74 -18.24
C GLN A 41 -11.50 7.18 -18.29
N ARG A 42 -10.24 7.35 -18.70
CA ARG A 42 -9.62 8.66 -18.90
C ARG A 42 -8.91 8.69 -20.23
N GLN A 43 -9.15 9.73 -21.02
CA GLN A 43 -8.33 9.99 -22.19
C GLN A 43 -6.97 10.54 -21.75
N LEU A 44 -5.92 9.83 -22.11
CA LEU A 44 -4.53 10.22 -21.91
C LEU A 44 -3.96 10.73 -23.24
N ILE A 45 -2.96 11.61 -23.15
CA ILE A 45 -2.30 12.21 -24.30
C ILE A 45 -0.80 11.97 -24.18
N ASN A 46 -0.17 11.59 -25.29
CA ASN A 46 1.26 11.40 -25.38
C ASN A 46 1.90 12.80 -25.53
N PRO A 47 2.63 13.31 -24.53
CA PRO A 47 3.27 14.64 -24.63
C PRO A 47 4.27 14.80 -25.78
N TYR A 48 4.77 13.72 -26.38
CA TYR A 48 5.77 13.77 -27.45
C TYR A 48 5.16 13.86 -28.85
N ASN A 49 4.04 13.17 -29.12
CA ASN A 49 3.43 13.12 -30.45
C ASN A 49 1.94 13.53 -30.50
N GLY A 50 1.34 13.85 -29.36
CA GLY A 50 -0.05 14.29 -29.26
C GLY A 50 -1.10 13.18 -29.44
N THR A 51 -0.69 11.92 -29.63
CA THR A 51 -1.62 10.80 -29.76
C THR A 51 -2.42 10.64 -28.48
N ALA A 52 -3.74 10.55 -28.62
CA ALA A 52 -4.66 10.30 -27.51
C ALA A 52 -5.10 8.83 -27.46
N TRP A 53 -5.33 8.30 -26.26
CA TRP A 53 -5.91 6.97 -26.04
C TRP A 53 -6.76 6.96 -24.78
N ASP A 54 -7.73 6.06 -24.71
CA ASP A 54 -8.49 5.83 -23.49
C ASP A 54 -7.74 4.82 -22.60
N GLU A 55 -7.66 5.13 -21.32
CA GLU A 55 -7.01 4.31 -20.31
C GLU A 55 -7.92 4.12 -19.11
N THR A 56 -7.83 2.94 -18.51
CA THR A 56 -8.52 2.66 -17.25
C THR A 56 -7.67 3.16 -16.08
N VAL A 57 -8.21 4.12 -15.33
CA VAL A 57 -7.56 4.68 -14.14
C VAL A 57 -8.39 4.44 -12.90
N ARG A 58 -7.76 4.54 -11.73
CA ARG A 58 -8.42 4.43 -10.43
C ARG A 58 -7.99 5.55 -9.52
N TYR A 59 -8.93 6.14 -8.80
CA TYR A 59 -8.64 7.18 -7.82
C TYR A 59 -8.27 6.52 -6.49
N CYS A 60 -7.07 6.82 -5.99
CA CYS A 60 -6.56 6.25 -4.74
C CYS A 60 -6.34 7.40 -3.74
N PRO A 61 -6.99 7.37 -2.56
CA PRO A 61 -6.84 8.45 -1.59
C PRO A 61 -5.41 8.53 -1.03
N LEU A 62 -4.78 9.71 -1.11
CA LEU A 62 -3.48 9.96 -0.47
C LEU A 62 -3.65 10.57 0.92
N TRP A 63 -2.92 10.08 1.93
CA TRP A 63 -3.05 10.62 3.30
C TRP A 63 -2.38 11.99 3.50
N ARG A 64 -1.63 12.48 2.49
CA ARG A 64 -1.03 13.81 2.46
C ARG A 64 -1.00 14.38 1.05
N GLY A 65 -0.79 15.71 0.96
CA GLY A 65 -0.38 16.38 -0.27
C GLY A 65 1.14 16.47 -0.42
N ASN A 66 1.56 17.07 -1.54
CA ASN A 66 2.96 17.17 -1.98
C ASN A 66 3.67 15.80 -2.03
N VAL A 67 2.99 14.81 -2.61
CA VAL A 67 3.54 13.45 -2.75
C VAL A 67 4.50 13.41 -3.95
N PRO A 68 5.75 12.96 -3.78
CA PRO A 68 6.72 12.90 -4.86
C PRO A 68 6.37 11.81 -5.88
N VAL A 69 6.51 12.15 -7.16
CA VAL A 69 6.43 11.23 -8.29
C VAL A 69 7.86 10.98 -8.79
N TYR A 70 8.32 9.73 -8.76
CA TYR A 70 9.68 9.32 -9.08
C TYR A 70 9.80 8.80 -10.52
N ASN A 71 11.00 8.91 -11.09
CA ASN A 71 11.26 8.46 -12.46
C ASN A 71 11.11 6.94 -12.63
N SER A 72 11.48 6.17 -11.60
CA SER A 72 11.28 4.72 -11.53
C SER A 72 10.83 4.31 -10.12
N ARG A 73 10.58 3.01 -9.91
CA ARG A 73 10.15 2.44 -8.62
C ARG A 73 11.30 2.30 -7.62
N ASP A 74 12.05 3.39 -7.46
CA ASP A 74 13.17 3.57 -6.54
C ASP A 74 13.26 5.05 -6.17
N VAL A 75 13.35 5.37 -4.88
CA VAL A 75 13.44 6.76 -4.40
C VAL A 75 14.72 7.46 -4.87
N ASN A 76 15.77 6.71 -5.22
CA ASN A 76 17.03 7.23 -5.74
C ASN A 76 16.96 7.58 -7.25
N SER A 77 15.87 7.24 -7.93
CA SER A 77 15.70 7.49 -9.37
C SER A 77 15.47 8.97 -9.74
N GLY A 78 15.30 9.82 -8.73
CA GLY A 78 15.01 11.25 -8.90
C GLY A 78 13.50 11.52 -9.01
N VAL A 79 13.08 12.65 -8.44
CA VAL A 79 11.69 13.12 -8.48
C VAL A 79 11.44 13.86 -9.80
N VAL A 80 10.45 13.42 -10.56
CA VAL A 80 10.04 14.03 -11.84
C VAL A 80 8.91 15.04 -11.68
N GLY A 81 8.16 14.96 -10.59
CA GLY A 81 7.07 15.90 -10.28
C GLY A 81 6.44 15.60 -8.92
N TYR A 82 5.32 16.27 -8.63
CA TYR A 82 4.57 16.09 -7.40
C TYR A 82 3.08 16.00 -7.68
N LEU A 83 2.37 15.31 -6.77
CA LEU A 83 0.93 15.42 -6.60
C LEU A 83 0.68 16.43 -5.47
N THR A 84 0.19 17.61 -5.83
CA THR A 84 0.07 18.76 -4.92
C THR A 84 -0.96 18.50 -3.83
N TYR A 85 -2.10 17.92 -4.21
CA TYR A 85 -3.22 17.67 -3.32
C TYR A 85 -3.22 16.24 -2.78
N GLY A 86 -3.62 16.09 -1.51
CA GLY A 86 -3.94 14.78 -0.93
C GLY A 86 -5.40 14.38 -1.16
N GLY A 87 -5.87 13.38 -0.42
CA GLY A 87 -7.22 12.87 -0.50
C GLY A 87 -7.50 12.16 -1.84
N SER A 88 -8.77 12.13 -2.25
CA SER A 88 -9.26 11.32 -3.38
C SER A 88 -9.12 11.97 -4.76
N SER A 89 -8.26 12.99 -4.91
CA SER A 89 -8.14 13.74 -6.17
C SER A 89 -7.20 13.09 -7.19
N ASN A 90 -6.34 12.17 -6.73
CA ASN A 90 -5.28 11.60 -7.53
C ASN A 90 -5.69 10.27 -8.12
N TRP A 91 -5.26 10.02 -9.34
CA TRP A 91 -5.58 8.81 -10.08
C TRP A 91 -4.29 8.11 -10.51
N PHE A 92 -4.38 6.79 -10.60
CA PHE A 92 -3.27 5.89 -10.87
C PHE A 92 -3.71 4.87 -11.91
N VAL A 93 -2.75 4.34 -12.67
CA VAL A 93 -3.03 3.40 -13.77
C VAL A 93 -2.71 1.98 -13.36
N TYR A 94 -1.45 1.74 -13.00
CA TYR A 94 -0.93 0.42 -12.67
C TYR A 94 -0.10 0.44 -11.40
N GLU A 95 -0.09 -0.67 -10.68
CA GLU A 95 0.83 -0.94 -9.57
C GLU A 95 1.91 -1.96 -9.95
N LYS A 96 3.08 -1.88 -9.32
CA LYS A 96 4.11 -2.90 -9.43
C LYS A 96 5.13 -2.78 -8.30
N GLN A 97 5.68 -3.91 -7.87
CA GLN A 97 6.76 -3.93 -6.89
C GLN A 97 8.04 -3.21 -7.38
N GLY A 98 8.72 -2.58 -6.43
CA GLY A 98 10.01 -1.91 -6.60
C GLY A 98 10.82 -1.91 -5.31
N ALA A 99 11.62 -0.86 -5.09
CA ALA A 99 12.34 -0.67 -3.84
C ALA A 99 11.37 -0.40 -2.68
N SER A 100 11.65 -0.94 -1.50
CA SER A 100 10.89 -0.62 -0.28
C SER A 100 11.08 0.84 0.13
N VAL A 101 10.00 1.49 0.52
CA VAL A 101 9.99 2.88 0.97
C VAL A 101 9.35 2.98 2.34
N THR A 102 10.05 3.61 3.28
CA THR A 102 9.54 3.89 4.63
C THR A 102 9.27 5.38 4.80
N VAL A 103 8.04 5.74 5.16
CA VAL A 103 7.62 7.13 5.41
C VAL A 103 6.79 7.17 6.69
N SER A 104 7.13 8.07 7.61
CA SER A 104 6.41 8.26 8.87
C SER A 104 6.18 6.97 9.69
N GLY A 105 7.09 6.01 9.59
CA GLY A 105 7.01 4.71 10.28
C GLY A 105 6.25 3.61 9.52
N GLY A 106 5.52 3.94 8.45
CA GLY A 106 4.92 2.98 7.54
C GLY A 106 5.91 2.53 6.46
N THR A 107 5.77 1.32 5.94
CA THR A 107 6.62 0.80 4.84
C THR A 107 5.78 0.11 3.78
N ASN A 108 6.11 0.34 2.51
CA ASN A 108 5.55 -0.42 1.39
C ASN A 108 6.60 -0.58 0.28
N ASN A 109 6.59 -1.69 -0.45
CA ASN A 109 7.41 -1.96 -1.63
C ASN A 109 6.62 -1.93 -2.96
N TRP A 110 5.32 -1.63 -2.90
CA TRP A 110 4.45 -1.40 -4.03
C TRP A 110 4.44 0.07 -4.46
N TRP A 111 4.22 0.27 -5.74
CA TRP A 111 4.34 1.56 -6.41
C TRP A 111 3.30 1.68 -7.51
N ALA A 112 2.61 2.81 -7.52
CA ALA A 112 1.57 3.12 -8.47
C ALA A 112 2.04 4.16 -9.50
N SER A 113 1.74 3.92 -10.77
CA SER A 113 2.05 4.82 -11.88
C SER A 113 0.98 5.90 -12.04
N THR A 114 1.42 7.14 -12.25
CA THR A 114 0.54 8.31 -12.35
C THR A 114 1.19 9.42 -13.16
N LEU A 115 0.38 10.43 -13.52
CA LEU A 115 0.83 11.68 -14.09
C LEU A 115 0.94 12.73 -12.98
N ALA A 116 2.14 13.26 -12.75
CA ALA A 116 2.34 14.38 -11.84
C ALA A 116 1.63 15.64 -12.36
N ASP A 117 1.37 16.61 -11.48
CA ASP A 117 0.66 17.85 -11.83
C ASP A 117 1.37 18.69 -12.89
N ASN A 118 2.68 18.45 -13.09
CA ASN A 118 3.48 19.09 -14.14
C ASN A 118 3.44 18.35 -15.50
N GLY A 119 2.57 17.36 -15.66
CA GLY A 119 2.39 16.60 -16.90
C GLY A 119 3.48 15.56 -17.16
N LYS A 120 4.34 15.26 -16.17
CA LYS A 120 5.33 14.18 -16.27
C LYS A 120 4.81 12.93 -15.57
N TRP A 121 4.85 11.80 -16.25
CA TRP A 121 4.53 10.53 -15.61
C TRP A 121 5.64 10.11 -14.65
N GLY A 122 5.31 9.18 -13.77
CA GLY A 122 6.28 8.45 -12.98
C GLY A 122 5.58 7.49 -12.03
N TRP A 123 6.22 7.24 -10.89
CA TRP A 123 5.80 6.27 -9.90
C TRP A 123 5.71 6.89 -8.51
N VAL A 124 4.65 6.56 -7.78
CA VAL A 124 4.42 6.97 -6.40
C VAL A 124 4.47 5.72 -5.52
N PRO A 125 5.25 5.72 -4.43
CA PRO A 125 5.19 4.66 -3.43
C PRO A 125 3.79 4.55 -2.80
N GLU A 126 3.25 3.34 -2.69
CA GLU A 126 1.92 3.12 -2.09
C GLU A 126 1.91 3.38 -0.57
N VAL A 127 3.07 3.54 0.07
CA VAL A 127 3.16 4.06 1.45
C VAL A 127 2.53 5.46 1.61
N TYR A 128 2.29 6.19 0.52
CA TYR A 128 1.55 7.46 0.52
C TYR A 128 0.02 7.31 0.43
N PHE A 129 -0.48 6.11 0.17
CA PHE A 129 -1.91 5.83 0.04
C PHE A 129 -2.51 5.65 1.43
N THR A 130 -3.76 6.07 1.57
CA THR A 130 -4.50 5.89 2.82
C THR A 130 -4.67 4.40 3.05
N GLY A 131 -3.99 3.83 4.04
CA GLY A 131 -4.00 2.38 4.29
C GLY A 131 -2.73 1.66 3.84
N GLY A 132 -2.06 2.12 2.78
CA GLY A 132 -0.95 1.42 2.12
C GLY A 132 0.39 1.36 2.88
N ALA A 133 0.40 1.46 4.21
CA ALA A 133 1.59 1.39 5.07
C ALA A 133 1.86 -0.03 5.61
N ASP A 134 1.55 -1.06 4.82
CA ASP A 134 1.41 -2.46 5.23
C ASP A 134 2.21 -3.47 4.39
N ASN A 135 2.88 -3.03 3.31
CA ASN A 135 3.53 -3.89 2.29
C ASN A 135 2.56 -4.81 1.53
N GLU A 136 1.30 -4.42 1.43
CA GLU A 136 0.33 -5.05 0.55
C GLU A 136 0.15 -4.21 -0.71
N ASP A 137 -0.26 -4.87 -1.80
CA ASP A 137 -0.77 -4.20 -2.99
C ASP A 137 -2.13 -3.57 -2.70
N ASP A 138 -2.43 -2.45 -3.34
CA ASP A 138 -3.75 -1.85 -3.26
C ASP A 138 -4.73 -2.69 -4.07
N GLY A 139 -5.62 -3.44 -3.41
CA GLY A 139 -6.54 -4.43 -4.00
C GLY A 139 -7.54 -3.93 -5.07
N GLY A 140 -7.40 -2.69 -5.52
CA GLY A 140 -8.04 -2.13 -6.68
C GLY A 140 -7.10 -1.90 -7.88
N LEU A 141 -5.82 -1.64 -7.73
CA LEU A 141 -5.00 -1.22 -8.87
C LEU A 141 -4.79 -2.35 -9.88
N LEU A 142 -4.53 -1.94 -11.12
CA LEU A 142 -4.27 -2.90 -12.18
C LEU A 142 -2.82 -3.31 -12.10
N MET A 143 -2.56 -4.61 -12.06
CA MET A 143 -1.23 -5.11 -12.38
C MET A 143 -1.00 -4.93 -13.88
N PRO A 144 0.16 -4.39 -14.29
CA PRO A 144 0.44 -4.31 -15.69
C PRO A 144 0.63 -5.73 -16.25
N GLY A 145 0.07 -5.99 -17.43
CA GLY A 145 0.29 -7.26 -18.13
C GLY A 145 1.78 -7.52 -18.38
N SER A 146 2.16 -8.73 -18.80
CA SER A 146 3.56 -9.03 -19.16
C SER A 146 4.08 -8.18 -20.33
N ILE A 147 4.68 -7.01 -20.07
CA ILE A 147 6.13 -6.83 -20.15
C ILE A 147 6.92 -7.45 -21.31
N SER A 148 6.55 -7.38 -22.58
CA SER A 148 7.55 -7.65 -23.64
C SER A 148 8.09 -6.33 -24.21
N CYS A 149 9.13 -5.78 -23.59
CA CYS A 149 9.90 -4.71 -24.19
C CYS A 149 11.00 -5.34 -25.05
N VAL A 150 10.98 -5.06 -26.36
CA VAL A 150 12.00 -5.53 -27.32
C VAL A 150 13.34 -4.75 -27.17
N TYR A 151 13.38 -3.70 -26.35
CA TYR A 151 14.55 -2.84 -26.11
C TYR A 151 14.71 -2.48 -24.62
N PRO A 152 15.91 -2.12 -24.15
CA PRO A 152 16.13 -1.80 -22.74
C PRO A 152 15.23 -0.63 -22.32
N CYS A 153 14.39 -0.88 -21.31
CA CYS A 153 13.42 0.08 -20.75
C CYS A 153 14.06 1.31 -20.08
N SER A 154 15.36 1.54 -20.26
CA SER A 154 16.13 2.60 -19.61
C SER A 154 15.97 3.98 -20.28
N ASN A 155 15.50 4.04 -21.53
CA ASN A 155 15.45 5.27 -22.31
C ASN A 155 14.03 5.74 -22.67
N LEU A 156 13.00 4.99 -22.27
CA LEU A 156 11.62 5.41 -22.40
C LEU A 156 11.20 6.00 -21.07
N TYR A 157 11.23 7.34 -21.03
CA TYR A 157 10.54 8.16 -20.05
C TYR A 157 9.20 7.50 -19.70
N PRO A 158 8.75 7.59 -18.43
CA PRO A 158 7.48 7.02 -18.05
C PRO A 158 6.41 7.63 -18.98
N MET A 159 5.91 6.81 -19.87
CA MET A 159 4.52 6.77 -20.26
C MET A 159 4.00 5.54 -19.52
N PRO A 160 2.68 5.28 -19.38
CA PRO A 160 2.25 3.97 -18.86
C PRO A 160 3.00 2.89 -19.66
N PRO A 161 3.91 2.09 -19.04
CA PRO A 161 5.04 1.44 -19.73
C PRO A 161 4.75 0.42 -20.85
N TRP A 162 3.52 0.31 -21.38
CA TRP A 162 3.04 -0.90 -22.03
C TRP A 162 2.59 -0.72 -23.49
N ARG A 163 2.81 0.46 -24.10
CA ARG A 163 2.55 0.66 -25.54
C ARG A 163 3.65 1.50 -26.21
N VAL A 164 4.66 0.80 -26.72
CA VAL A 164 5.37 1.18 -27.95
C VAL A 164 4.87 0.28 -29.08
#